data_AF-A0A392NGK0-F1
#
_entry.id   AF-A0A392NGK0-F1
#
_cell.length_a   1.000
_cell.length_b   1.000
_cell.length_c   1.000
_cell.angle_alpha   90.00
_cell.angle_beta   90.00
_cell.angle_gamma   90.00
#
_symmetry.space_group_name_H-M   'P 1'
#
loop_
_entity.id
_entity.type
_entity.pdbx_description
1 polymer ?
#
loop_
_entity_poly.entity_id
_entity_poly.type
_entity_poly.pdbx_seq_one_letter_code
_entity_poly.pdbx_strand_id
1 'polypeptide(L)'
;GVLKALEPHSGLKSFGVKSYGGAHFPPWMRNTYILKGLVHIILYDCKNCKKLPPLDLKYIDDALYEPATEKAFTSLKKLTLCDLPNLEGVLEVEGVEMLPELLNLSISCVPKLALPSLPSVELLSATRNCW
;
A
#
# COMPACT_ATOMS: atom_id res chain seq x y z
N GLY A 1 17.86 -2.32 8.75
CA GLY A 1 16.65 -1.96 9.51
C GLY A 1 15.74 -3.16 9.58
N VAL A 2 15.09 -3.40 10.73
CA VAL A 2 14.33 -4.64 11.03
C VAL A 2 13.36 -5.03 9.91
N LEU A 3 12.62 -4.07 9.33
CA LEU A 3 11.72 -4.34 8.21
C LEU A 3 12.38 -4.89 6.95
N LYS A 4 13.66 -4.59 6.68
CA LYS A 4 14.39 -5.16 5.53
C LYS A 4 14.70 -6.65 5.75
N ALA A 5 14.91 -7.06 7.01
CA ALA A 5 15.25 -8.44 7.36
C ALA A 5 14.02 -9.36 7.43
N LEU A 6 12.81 -8.81 7.33
CA LEU A 6 11.56 -9.57 7.43
C LEU A 6 11.18 -10.35 6.17
N GLU A 7 11.80 -10.09 5.01
CA GLU A 7 11.39 -10.58 3.67
C GLU A 7 10.55 -11.86 3.75
N PRO A 8 9.22 -11.71 3.73
CA PRO A 8 8.33 -12.80 4.11
C PRO A 8 8.12 -13.75 2.94
N HIS A 9 7.72 -14.98 3.24
CA HIS A 9 7.26 -15.90 2.21
C HIS A 9 5.95 -15.39 1.56
N SER A 10 5.68 -15.80 0.32
CA SER A 10 4.49 -15.43 -0.48
C SER A 10 3.13 -15.77 0.12
N GLY A 11 3.11 -16.54 1.22
CA GLY A 11 1.89 -16.85 1.97
C GLY A 11 1.40 -15.70 2.86
N LEU A 12 2.14 -14.59 2.97
CA LEU A 12 1.77 -13.49 3.85
C LEU A 12 0.41 -12.88 3.43
N LYS A 13 -0.56 -12.93 4.35
CA LYS A 13 -1.91 -12.37 4.14
C LYS A 13 -2.12 -11.00 4.77
N SER A 14 -1.42 -10.69 5.85
CA SER A 14 -1.59 -9.44 6.57
C SER A 14 -0.23 -8.84 6.90
N PHE A 15 -0.03 -7.58 6.56
CA PHE A 15 1.17 -6.82 6.89
C PHE A 15 0.79 -5.63 7.74
N GLY A 16 1.38 -5.54 8.94
CA GLY A 16 1.15 -4.44 9.87
C GLY A 16 2.48 -3.88 10.35
N VAL A 17 2.61 -2.56 10.36
CA VAL A 17 3.75 -1.90 10.97
C VAL A 17 3.30 -0.66 11.76
N LYS A 18 3.87 -0.54 12.96
CA LYS A 18 3.67 0.57 13.88
C LYS A 18 4.97 1.33 14.10
N SER A 19 4.89 2.66 14.14
CA SER A 19 6.01 3.55 14.48
C SER A 19 7.25 3.33 13.59
N TYR A 20 7.03 3.03 12.29
CA TYR A 20 8.13 2.83 11.35
C TYR A 20 8.89 4.15 11.14
N GLY A 21 10.15 4.18 11.58
CA GLY A 21 11.02 5.34 11.44
C GLY A 21 11.65 5.52 10.05
N GLY A 22 11.47 4.58 9.11
CA GLY A 22 12.06 4.68 7.77
C GLY A 22 11.20 5.51 6.81
N ALA A 23 11.84 6.21 5.89
CA ALA A 23 11.15 7.00 4.87
C ALA A 23 10.68 6.18 3.65
N HIS A 24 11.29 5.01 3.44
CA HIS A 24 11.06 4.14 2.29
C HIS A 24 10.82 2.72 2.75
N PHE A 25 9.86 2.04 2.14
CA PHE A 25 9.61 0.63 2.39
C PHE A 25 10.74 -0.27 1.87
N PRO A 26 10.93 -1.45 2.48
CA PRO A 26 11.98 -2.38 2.12
C PRO A 26 11.78 -2.95 0.69
N PRO A 27 12.85 -3.45 0.03
CA PRO A 27 12.78 -3.94 -1.35
C PRO A 27 11.75 -5.05 -1.58
N TRP A 28 11.50 -5.92 -0.60
CA TRP A 28 10.49 -6.97 -0.71
C TRP A 28 9.06 -6.41 -0.86
N MET A 29 8.80 -5.16 -0.47
CA MET A 29 7.53 -4.45 -0.77
C MET A 29 7.46 -3.91 -2.21
N ARG A 30 8.36 -4.37 -3.09
CA ARG A 30 8.28 -4.27 -4.54
C ARG A 30 8.15 -5.64 -5.21
N ASN A 31 8.21 -6.72 -4.44
CA ASN A 31 8.13 -8.09 -4.95
C ASN A 31 6.66 -8.49 -5.13
N THR A 32 6.17 -8.45 -6.36
CA THR A 32 4.80 -8.80 -6.76
C THR A 32 4.37 -10.19 -6.28
N TYR A 33 5.28 -11.16 -6.21
CA TYR A 33 4.99 -12.51 -5.73
C TYR A 33 4.57 -12.53 -4.25
N ILE A 34 5.16 -11.65 -3.43
CA ILE A 34 4.74 -11.46 -2.04
C ILE A 34 3.45 -10.64 -1.97
N LEU A 35 3.37 -9.55 -2.75
CA LEU A 35 2.27 -8.59 -2.67
C LEU A 35 0.94 -9.12 -3.20
N LYS A 36 0.94 -10.06 -4.15
CA LYS A 36 -0.27 -10.74 -4.67
C LYS A 36 -1.07 -11.46 -3.57
N GLY A 37 -0.37 -11.96 -2.54
CA GLY A 37 -0.97 -12.69 -1.43
C GLY A 37 -1.57 -11.81 -0.34
N LEU A 38 -1.19 -10.53 -0.29
CA LEU A 38 -1.60 -9.61 0.78
C LEU A 38 -3.08 -9.24 0.67
N VAL A 39 -3.79 -9.41 1.78
CA VAL A 39 -5.22 -9.14 1.95
C VAL A 39 -5.45 -7.90 2.82
N HIS A 40 -4.54 -7.64 3.77
CA HIS A 40 -4.67 -6.51 4.70
C HIS A 40 -3.33 -5.81 4.92
N ILE A 41 -3.33 -4.48 4.84
CA ILE A 41 -2.20 -3.63 5.19
C ILE A 41 -2.62 -2.64 6.28
N ILE A 42 -1.77 -2.53 7.31
CA ILE A 42 -1.95 -1.58 8.41
C ILE A 42 -0.65 -0.77 8.59
N LEU A 43 -0.73 0.54 8.44
CA LEU A 43 0.34 1.47 8.77
C LEU A 43 -0.15 2.39 9.89
N TYR A 44 0.55 2.40 11.02
CA TYR A 44 0.20 3.20 12.19
C TYR A 44 1.41 4.01 12.68
N ASP A 45 1.26 5.30 12.94
CA ASP A 45 2.28 6.16 13.53
C ASP A 45 3.61 6.20 12.75
N CYS A 46 3.55 6.02 11.43
CA CYS A 46 4.75 5.98 10.58
C CYS A 46 5.10 7.39 10.08
N LYS A 47 5.51 8.28 11.00
CA LYS A 47 5.67 9.72 10.74
C LYS A 47 6.69 10.08 9.66
N ASN A 48 7.69 9.24 9.43
CA ASN A 48 8.71 9.45 8.40
C ASN A 48 8.31 8.90 7.03
N CYS A 49 7.26 8.09 6.97
CA CYS A 49 6.80 7.45 5.74
C CYS A 49 6.29 8.52 4.77
N LYS A 50 6.98 8.67 3.64
CA LYS A 50 6.62 9.66 2.62
C LYS A 50 5.82 9.07 1.48
N LYS A 51 5.98 7.80 1.15
CA LYS A 51 5.30 7.14 0.04
C LYS A 51 4.91 5.73 0.43
N LEU A 52 3.72 5.29 -0.01
CA LEU A 52 3.35 3.88 0.04
C LEU A 52 4.25 3.07 -0.90
N PRO A 53 4.37 1.74 -0.71
CA PRO A 53 4.86 0.90 -1.80
C PRO A 53 3.98 1.13 -3.04
N PRO A 54 4.51 0.94 -4.26
CA PRO A 54 3.73 1.15 -5.49
C PRO A 54 2.46 0.30 -5.43
N LEU A 55 1.32 0.94 -5.20
CA LEU A 55 0.00 0.27 -5.15
C LEU A 55 -0.57 0.07 -6.56
N ASP A 56 0.14 0.57 -7.57
CA ASP A 56 -0.21 0.43 -8.96
C ASP A 56 -0.05 -1.02 -9.40
N LEU A 57 -1.03 -1.52 -10.13
CA LEU A 57 -1.05 -2.90 -10.65
C LEU A 57 -0.05 -3.13 -11.80
N LYS A 58 0.76 -2.14 -12.16
CA LYS A 58 1.70 -2.20 -13.28
C LYS A 58 3.11 -2.01 -12.76
N TYR A 59 3.83 -3.12 -12.55
CA TYR A 59 5.28 -3.05 -12.53
C TYR A 59 5.74 -3.14 -13.99
N ILE A 60 6.39 -2.08 -14.48
CA ILE A 60 7.14 -2.17 -15.73
C ILE A 60 8.54 -2.59 -15.31
N ASP A 61 8.95 -3.79 -15.70
CA ASP A 61 10.34 -4.20 -15.57
C ASP A 61 11.11 -3.52 -16.72
N ASP A 62 11.85 -2.45 -16.41
CA ASP A 62 12.64 -1.69 -17.39
C ASP A 62 13.69 -2.56 -18.12
N ALA A 63 13.90 -3.82 -17.70
CA ALA A 63 14.90 -4.72 -18.24
C ALA A 63 14.38 -5.84 -19.18
N LEU A 64 13.06 -6.04 -19.34
CA LEU A 64 12.51 -7.13 -20.14
C LEU A 64 11.52 -6.60 -21.18
N TYR A 65 11.82 -6.84 -22.47
CA TYR A 65 10.96 -6.55 -23.63
C TYR A 65 9.72 -7.48 -23.70
N GLU A 66 9.32 -8.04 -22.56
CA GLU A 66 8.10 -8.82 -22.41
C GLU A 66 7.29 -8.20 -21.26
N PRO A 67 6.03 -7.80 -21.50
CA PRO A 67 5.19 -7.25 -20.46
C PRO A 67 4.74 -8.38 -19.52
N ALA A 68 5.62 -8.78 -18.60
CA ALA A 68 5.22 -9.53 -17.42
C ALA A 68 4.42 -8.58 -16.53
N THR A 69 3.12 -8.47 -16.84
CA THR A 69 2.12 -7.66 -16.12
C THR A 69 1.79 -8.32 -14.79
N GLU A 70 2.80 -8.50 -13.95
CA GLU A 70 2.60 -9.00 -12.61
C GLU A 70 1.95 -7.90 -11.76
N LYS A 71 0.63 -8.02 -11.60
CA LYS A 71 -0.16 -7.11 -10.77
C LYS A 71 0.19 -7.32 -9.29
N ALA A 72 0.57 -6.25 -8.60
CA ALA A 72 0.68 -6.21 -7.14
C ALA A 72 -0.72 -6.10 -6.50
N PHE A 73 -0.86 -6.46 -5.23
CA PHE A 73 -2.07 -6.20 -4.42
C PHE A 73 -3.41 -6.69 -5.01
N THR A 74 -3.41 -7.71 -5.87
CA THR A 74 -4.63 -8.26 -6.48
C THR A 74 -5.58 -8.92 -5.48
N SER A 75 -5.13 -9.22 -4.26
CA SER A 75 -5.96 -9.78 -3.20
C SER A 75 -6.26 -8.77 -2.07
N LEU A 76 -5.84 -7.52 -2.21
CA LEU A 76 -5.89 -6.54 -1.11
C LEU A 76 -7.34 -6.09 -0.88
N LYS A 77 -7.90 -6.45 0.27
CA LYS A 77 -9.29 -6.14 0.65
C LYS A 77 -9.41 -5.04 1.69
N LYS A 78 -8.35 -4.83 2.48
CA LYS A 78 -8.37 -3.89 3.60
C LYS A 78 -7.09 -3.05 3.61
N LEU A 79 -7.24 -1.74 3.73
CA LEU A 79 -6.15 -0.79 3.88
C LEU A 79 -6.45 0.15 5.05
N THR A 80 -5.57 0.13 6.06
CA THR A 80 -5.67 1.00 7.23
C THR A 80 -4.44 1.89 7.32
N LEU A 81 -4.66 3.20 7.28
CA LEU A 81 -3.64 4.24 7.33
C LEU A 81 -3.95 5.18 8.50
N CYS A 82 -3.10 5.19 9.53
CA CYS A 82 -3.28 6.00 10.72
C CYS A 82 -1.98 6.74 11.09
N ASP A 83 -2.08 8.02 11.45
CA ASP A 83 -0.97 8.84 11.95
C ASP A 83 0.24 8.87 10.99
N LEU A 84 -0.06 9.28 9.75
CA LEU A 84 0.90 9.37 8.64
C LEU A 84 0.99 10.81 8.11
N PRO A 85 1.48 11.77 8.93
CA PRO A 85 1.43 13.20 8.63
C PRO A 85 2.23 13.62 7.39
N ASN A 86 3.24 12.83 6.99
CA ASN A 86 4.11 13.11 5.87
C ASN A 86 3.87 12.21 4.66
N LEU A 87 2.83 11.38 4.69
CA LEU A 87 2.54 10.49 3.58
C LEU A 87 1.99 11.30 2.40
N GLU A 88 2.83 11.42 1.37
CA GLU A 88 2.61 12.18 0.15
C GLU A 88 2.55 11.21 -1.02
N GLY A 89 1.45 11.21 -1.73
CA GLY A 89 1.27 10.31 -2.85
C GLY A 89 -0.16 10.36 -3.32
N VAL A 90 -0.30 10.33 -4.63
CA VAL A 90 -1.57 10.05 -5.26
C VAL A 90 -1.53 8.58 -5.62
N LEU A 91 -2.55 7.81 -5.28
CA LEU A 91 -2.69 6.47 -5.84
C LEU A 91 -3.24 6.57 -7.28
N GLU A 92 -2.78 7.53 -8.09
CA GLU A 92 -3.29 7.76 -9.45
C GLU A 92 -2.30 7.33 -10.52
N VAL A 93 -2.79 6.51 -11.44
CA VAL A 93 -2.38 6.51 -12.84
C VAL A 93 -3.67 6.57 -13.67
N GLU A 94 -3.80 7.58 -14.54
CA GLU A 94 -4.97 7.72 -15.41
C GLU A 94 -5.21 6.44 -16.22
N GLY A 95 -6.45 5.93 -16.20
CA GLY A 95 -6.86 4.75 -16.96
C GLY A 95 -6.47 3.39 -16.37
N VAL A 96 -6.00 3.34 -15.11
CA VAL A 96 -5.73 2.07 -14.41
C VAL A 96 -6.61 1.95 -13.19
N GLU A 97 -7.37 0.85 -13.10
CA GLU A 97 -8.09 0.51 -11.88
C GLU A 97 -7.08 0.24 -10.75
N MET A 98 -7.20 1.02 -9.68
CA MET A 98 -6.36 0.92 -8.50
C MET A 98 -7.05 0.01 -7.48
N LEU A 99 -6.31 -0.99 -6.97
CA LEU A 99 -6.76 -1.83 -5.86
C LEU A 99 -8.18 -2.41 -6.06
N PRO A 100 -8.39 -3.25 -7.10
CA PRO A 100 -9.71 -3.63 -7.59
C PRO A 100 -10.54 -4.45 -6.60
N GLU A 101 -9.91 -5.04 -5.59
CA GLU A 101 -10.56 -5.86 -4.55
C GLU A 101 -10.68 -5.11 -3.22
N LEU A 102 -10.33 -3.81 -3.17
CA LEU A 102 -10.32 -3.07 -1.91
C LEU A 102 -11.74 -2.75 -1.45
N LEU A 103 -12.18 -3.41 -0.39
CA LEU A 103 -13.50 -3.26 0.19
C LEU A 103 -13.52 -2.28 1.36
N ASN A 104 -12.46 -2.26 2.17
CA ASN A 104 -12.39 -1.46 3.39
C ASN A 104 -11.18 -0.53 3.38
N LEU A 105 -11.44 0.77 3.43
CA LEU A 105 -10.43 1.81 3.53
C LEU A 105 -10.64 2.63 4.81
N SER A 106 -9.67 2.58 5.70
CA SER A 106 -9.64 3.38 6.93
C SER A 106 -8.45 4.34 6.91
N ILE A 107 -8.73 5.63 7.08
CA ILE A 107 -7.76 6.72 7.01
C ILE A 107 -7.98 7.64 8.22
N SER A 108 -6.97 7.81 9.06
CA SER A 108 -6.99 8.74 10.18
C SER A 108 -5.68 9.52 10.28
N CYS A 109 -5.76 10.84 10.40
CA CYS A 109 -4.57 11.70 10.54
C CYS A 109 -3.55 11.55 9.39
N VAL A 110 -4.06 11.50 8.15
CA VAL A 110 -3.26 11.40 6.90
C VAL A 110 -3.57 12.58 5.96
N PRO A 111 -3.18 13.82 6.32
CA PRO A 111 -3.68 15.04 5.69
C PRO A 111 -3.19 15.28 4.25
N LYS A 112 -2.13 14.59 3.82
CA LYS A 112 -1.46 14.79 2.52
C LYS A 112 -1.78 13.70 1.47
N LEU A 113 -2.61 12.72 1.84
CA LEU A 113 -2.97 11.62 0.95
C LEU A 113 -4.08 12.05 -0.01
N ALA A 114 -3.87 11.80 -1.30
CA ALA A 114 -4.90 11.92 -2.32
C ALA A 114 -5.36 10.52 -2.76
N LEU A 115 -6.68 10.34 -2.89
CA LEU A 115 -7.30 9.08 -3.28
C LEU A 115 -7.75 9.13 -4.75
N PRO A 116 -7.51 8.06 -5.53
CA PRO A 116 -8.02 7.90 -6.88
C PRO A 116 -9.46 7.38 -6.84
N SER A 117 -10.01 7.04 -8.02
CA SER A 117 -11.19 6.19 -8.11
C SER A 117 -10.90 4.79 -7.55
N LEU A 118 -11.69 4.39 -6.54
CA LEU A 118 -11.63 3.07 -5.90
C LEU A 118 -13.03 2.43 -5.99
N PRO A 119 -13.38 1.78 -7.12
CA PRO A 119 -14.75 1.41 -7.42
C PRO A 119 -15.34 0.35 -6.50
N SER A 120 -14.49 -0.43 -5.82
CA SER A 120 -14.91 -1.58 -5.00
C SER A 120 -15.02 -1.26 -3.50
N VAL A 121 -14.73 -0.02 -3.09
CA VAL A 121 -14.75 0.34 -1.66
C VAL A 121 -16.19 0.41 -1.16
N GLU A 122 -16.56 -0.55 -0.31
CA GLU A 122 -17.86 -0.61 0.35
C GLU A 122 -17.87 0.15 1.68
N LEU A 123 -16.74 0.14 2.39
CA LEU A 123 -16.58 0.80 3.68
C LEU A 123 -15.42 1.78 3.64
N LEU A 124 -15.75 3.07 3.72
CA LEU A 124 -14.78 4.16 3.84
C LEU A 124 -14.93 4.84 5.19
N SER A 125 -13.85 4.88 5.97
CA SER A 125 -13.76 5.66 7.21
C SER A 125 -12.61 6.63 7.10
N ALA A 126 -12.90 7.93 7.07
CA ALA A 126 -11.89 8.99 7.01
C ALA A 126 -12.11 9.97 8.16
N THR A 127 -11.10 10.15 9.03
CA THR A 127 -11.16 11.10 10.14
C THR A 127 -9.89 11.93 10.25
N ARG A 128 -10.02 13.18 10.70
CA ARG A 128 -8.87 14.02 11.05
C ARG A 128 -8.41 13.85 12.50
N ASN A 129 -9.15 13.09 13.30
CA ASN A 129 -8.86 12.87 14.71
C ASN A 129 -8.06 11.58 14.90
N CYS A 130 -6.99 11.66 15.68
CA CYS A 130 -6.21 10.51 16.11
C CYS A 130 -6.77 10.08 17.48
N TRP A 131 -7.00 8.80 17.70
CA TRP A 131 -7.59 8.26 18.95
C TRP A 131 -6.55 8.14 20.05
#